data_AF-A0A818ZCG0-F1
#
_entry.id   AF-A0A818ZCG0-F1
#
_cell.length_a   1.000
_cell.length_b   1.000
_cell.length_c   1.000
_cell.angle_alpha   90.00
_cell.angle_beta   90.00
_cell.angle_gamma   90.00
#
_symmetry.space_group_name_H-M   'P 1'
#
loop_
_entity.id
_entity.type
_entity.pdbx_description
1 polymer ?
#
loop_
_entity_poly.entity_id
_entity_poly.type
_entity_poly.pdbx_seq_one_letter_code
_entity_poly.pdbx_strand_id
1 'polypeptide(L)'
;MAASCTYSNCNYLHIDRAALTPRFSIVDNESLNDGIAYLNNHGYAVFSDVLSQDEISTNIDSLWQFFENIPGCRIQRRDPSTWSNYWGANWEDKVGPPGLIGHYLAPILQMREV
;
A
#
# COMPACT_ATOMS: atom_id res chain seq x y z
N MET A 1 34.28 20.61 -1.43
CA MET A 1 33.11 21.42 -1.06
C MET A 1 32.08 20.47 -0.49
N ALA A 2 31.95 20.42 0.84
CA ALA A 2 30.94 19.59 1.50
C ALA A 2 29.64 20.39 1.59
N ALA A 3 28.60 19.95 0.89
CA ALA A 3 27.27 20.49 1.05
C ALA A 3 26.69 19.95 2.37
N SER A 4 26.63 20.83 3.37
CA SER A 4 25.87 20.61 4.60
C SER A 4 24.39 20.53 4.24
N CYS A 5 23.79 19.34 4.31
CA CYS A 5 22.34 19.21 4.33
C CYS A 5 21.84 19.60 5.72
N THR A 6 21.30 20.81 5.84
CA THR A 6 20.58 21.23 7.04
C THR A 6 19.20 20.56 7.05
N TYR A 7 18.88 19.94 8.18
CA TYR A 7 17.69 19.13 8.47
C TYR A 7 16.33 19.87 8.35
N SER A 8 16.32 21.12 7.89
CA SER A 8 15.21 22.06 8.07
C SER A 8 14.14 22.04 6.98
N ASN A 9 14.30 21.25 5.91
CA ASN A 9 13.42 21.31 4.72
C ASN A 9 12.92 19.95 4.21
N CYS A 10 12.84 18.93 5.08
CA CYS A 10 12.15 17.69 4.73
C CYS A 10 10.63 17.91 4.72
N ASN A 11 10.10 18.39 3.60
CA ASN A 11 8.68 18.28 3.28
C ASN A 11 8.33 16.79 3.08
N TYR A 12 8.02 16.11 4.17
CA TYR A 12 7.73 14.66 4.27
C TYR A 12 6.50 14.18 3.47
N LEU A 13 5.86 15.04 2.68
CA LEU A 13 4.57 14.78 2.02
C LEU A 13 4.56 15.07 0.52
N HIS A 14 5.71 15.25 -0.13
CA HIS A 14 5.75 15.26 -1.59
C HIS A 14 5.88 13.82 -2.11
N ILE A 15 4.77 13.08 -2.10
CA ILE A 15 4.67 11.82 -2.83
C ILE A 15 4.54 12.19 -4.31
N ASP A 16 5.65 12.10 -5.04
CA ASP A 16 5.64 12.23 -6.49
C ASP A 16 4.94 11.00 -7.09
N ARG A 17 3.63 11.13 -7.34
CA ARG A 17 2.82 10.08 -7.97
C ARG A 17 3.19 9.86 -9.44
N ALA A 18 3.99 10.74 -10.04
CA ALA A 18 4.47 10.63 -11.41
C ALA A 18 5.87 10.02 -11.51
N ALA A 19 6.54 9.76 -10.38
CA ALA A 19 7.82 9.05 -10.38
C ALA A 19 7.64 7.66 -11.02
N LEU A 20 8.23 7.48 -12.20
CA LEU A 20 8.29 6.20 -12.90
C LEU A 20 9.30 5.30 -12.19
N THR A 21 8.87 4.69 -11.07
CA THR A 21 9.67 3.69 -10.36
C THR A 21 9.76 2.42 -11.21
N PRO A 22 10.97 1.95 -11.57
CA PRO A 22 11.15 0.70 -12.29
C PRO A 22 10.52 -0.47 -11.54
N ARG A 23 9.90 -1.38 -12.29
CA ARG A 23 9.32 -2.62 -11.76
C ARG A 23 10.08 -3.81 -12.33
N PHE A 24 10.39 -4.77 -11.45
CA PHE A 24 11.21 -5.93 -11.76
C PHE A 24 10.41 -7.22 -11.56
N SER A 25 10.39 -8.10 -12.55
CA SER A 25 9.63 -9.35 -12.46
C SER A 25 10.40 -10.39 -11.63
N ILE A 26 9.73 -11.08 -10.72
CA ILE A 26 10.37 -12.16 -9.94
C ILE A 26 10.46 -13.48 -10.69
N VAL A 27 9.70 -13.64 -11.77
CA VAL A 27 9.68 -14.88 -12.58
C VAL A 27 10.75 -14.88 -13.67
N ASP A 28 11.28 -13.70 -14.01
CA ASP A 28 12.39 -13.53 -14.93
C ASP A 28 13.70 -13.32 -14.15
N ASN A 29 14.68 -14.22 -14.33
CA ASN A 29 15.91 -14.23 -13.55
C ASN A 29 16.80 -12.99 -13.82
N GLU A 30 16.78 -12.45 -15.04
CA GLU A 30 17.55 -11.25 -15.38
C GLU A 30 16.94 -10.03 -14.69
N SER A 31 15.63 -9.83 -14.85
CA SER A 31 14.88 -8.77 -14.19
C SER A 31 14.99 -8.83 -12.66
N LEU A 32 14.95 -10.02 -12.07
CA LEU A 32 15.13 -10.22 -10.64
C LEU A 32 16.52 -9.75 -10.16
N ASN A 33 17.58 -10.11 -10.87
CA ASN A 33 18.94 -9.68 -10.54
C ASN A 33 19.10 -8.16 -10.65
N ASP A 34 18.52 -7.57 -11.69
CA ASP A 34 18.50 -6.11 -11.87
C ASP A 34 17.75 -5.42 -10.73
N GLY A 35 16.61 -5.99 -10.29
CA GLY A 35 15.85 -5.48 -9.16
C GLY A 35 16.62 -5.56 -7.84
N ILE A 36 17.39 -6.63 -7.62
CA ILE A 36 18.27 -6.76 -6.44
C ILE A 36 19.41 -5.73 -6.50
N ALA A 37 20.03 -5.53 -7.67
CA ALA A 37 21.04 -4.49 -7.85
C ALA A 37 20.47 -3.09 -7.61
N TYR A 38 19.27 -2.83 -8.10
CA TYR A 38 18.54 -1.58 -7.87
C TYR A 38 18.27 -1.37 -6.37
N LEU A 39 17.78 -2.40 -5.67
CA LEU A 39 17.56 -2.37 -4.23
C LEU A 39 18.84 -2.01 -3.46
N ASN A 40 19.97 -2.63 -3.81
CA ASN A 40 21.26 -2.35 -3.16
C ASN A 40 21.75 -0.92 -3.39
N ASN A 41 21.50 -0.35 -4.58
CA ASN A 41 21.95 0.99 -4.94
C ASN A 41 21.02 2.10 -4.41
N HIS A 42 19.72 1.85 -4.34
CA HIS A 42 18.70 2.87 -4.06
C HIS A 42 18.00 2.70 -2.70
N GLY A 43 18.16 1.55 -2.04
CA GLY A 43 17.53 1.25 -0.75
C GLY A 43 16.05 0.83 -0.85
N TYR A 44 15.50 0.74 -2.06
CA TYR A 44 14.16 0.21 -2.33
C TYR A 44 14.10 -0.39 -3.75
N ALA A 45 13.13 -1.26 -4.00
CA ALA A 45 12.79 -1.78 -5.33
C ALA A 45 11.31 -2.18 -5.37
N VAL A 46 10.71 -2.21 -6.56
CA VAL A 46 9.34 -2.68 -6.76
C VAL A 46 9.36 -3.96 -7.57
N PHE A 47 8.84 -5.04 -7.00
CA PHE A 47 8.76 -6.33 -7.67
C PHE A 47 7.35 -6.59 -8.22
N SER A 48 7.26 -7.10 -9.44
CA SER A 48 6.04 -7.56 -10.10
C SER A 48 5.95 -9.09 -10.13
N ASP A 49 4.78 -9.60 -10.49
CA ASP A 49 4.53 -11.03 -10.71
C ASP A 49 4.76 -11.89 -9.46
N VAL A 50 4.60 -11.27 -8.28
CA VAL A 50 4.71 -11.93 -6.96
C VAL A 50 3.56 -12.91 -6.73
N LEU A 51 2.39 -12.59 -7.25
CA LEU A 51 1.18 -13.40 -7.15
C LEU A 51 0.55 -13.50 -8.55
N SER A 52 -0.03 -14.66 -8.84
CA SER A 52 -0.90 -14.85 -10.01
C SER A 52 -2.20 -14.04 -9.87
N GLN A 53 -2.93 -13.85 -10.99
CA GLN A 53 -4.20 -13.11 -10.95
C GLN A 53 -5.25 -13.82 -10.08
N ASP A 54 -5.26 -15.15 -10.06
CA ASP A 54 -6.18 -15.94 -9.24
C ASP A 54 -5.88 -15.77 -7.75
N GLU A 55 -4.60 -15.76 -7.37
CA GLU A 55 -4.17 -15.49 -6.00
C GLU A 55 -4.49 -14.05 -5.58
N ILE A 56 -4.32 -13.08 -6.48
CA ILE A 56 -4.70 -11.69 -6.23
C ILE A 56 -6.21 -11.59 -5.98
N SER A 57 -7.03 -12.20 -6.84
CA SER A 57 -8.50 -12.19 -6.66
C SER A 57 -8.90 -12.83 -5.34
N THR A 58 -8.33 -13.99 -5.02
CA THR A 58 -8.60 -14.72 -3.77
C THR A 58 -8.23 -13.92 -2.54
N ASN A 59 -7.07 -13.24 -2.57
CA ASN A 59 -6.62 -12.40 -1.45
C ASN A 59 -7.48 -11.15 -1.29
N ILE A 60 -7.89 -10.51 -2.40
CA ILE A 60 -8.82 -9.37 -2.36
C ILE A 60 -10.15 -9.80 -1.74
N ASP A 61 -10.69 -10.95 -2.17
CA ASP A 61 -11.92 -11.49 -1.61
C ASP A 61 -11.79 -11.81 -0.12
N SER A 62 -10.66 -12.39 0.29
CA SER A 62 -10.36 -12.69 1.70
C SER A 62 -10.26 -11.42 2.55
N LEU A 63 -9.64 -10.36 2.02
CA LEU A 63 -9.56 -9.06 2.68
C LEU A 63 -10.96 -8.46 2.90
N TRP A 64 -11.82 -8.55 1.89
CA TRP A 64 -13.20 -8.07 2.00
C TRP A 64 -14.03 -8.89 2.98
N GLN A 65 -13.92 -10.22 2.94
CA GLN A 65 -14.55 -11.09 3.93
C GLN A 65 -14.09 -10.75 5.34
N PHE A 66 -12.81 -10.43 5.54
CA PHE A 66 -12.32 -9.97 6.84
C PHE A 66 -13.05 -8.68 7.28
N PHE A 67 -13.08 -7.65 6.45
CA PHE A 67 -13.74 -6.38 6.80
C PHE A 67 -15.24 -6.52 7.06
N GLU A 68 -15.95 -7.28 6.23
CA GLU A 68 -17.40 -7.45 6.32
C GLU A 68 -17.80 -8.31 7.52
N ASN A 69 -16.91 -9.18 8.01
CA ASN A 69 -17.15 -10.02 9.20
C ASN A 69 -16.74 -9.36 10.52
N ILE A 70 -16.09 -8.20 10.52
CA ILE A 70 -15.77 -7.48 11.76
C ILE A 70 -17.07 -6.97 12.41
N PRO A 71 -17.40 -7.37 13.66
CA PRO A 71 -18.62 -6.90 14.32
C PRO A 71 -18.64 -5.37 14.47
N GLY A 72 -19.65 -4.73 13.89
CA GLY A 72 -19.81 -3.27 13.92
C GLY A 72 -19.08 -2.53 12.79
N CYS A 73 -18.34 -3.23 11.94
CA CYS A 73 -17.87 -2.68 10.68
C CYS A 73 -19.07 -2.46 9.75
N ARG A 74 -19.11 -1.29 9.10
CA ARG A 74 -20.18 -0.91 8.15
C ARG A 74 -19.63 -0.63 6.75
N ILE A 75 -18.35 -0.94 6.52
CA ILE A 75 -17.74 -0.88 5.19
C ILE A 75 -18.34 -2.03 4.37
N GLN A 76 -18.83 -1.71 3.17
CA GLN A 76 -19.35 -2.67 2.22
C GLN A 76 -18.52 -2.60 0.95
N ARG A 77 -18.01 -3.74 0.45
CA ARG A 77 -17.18 -3.77 -0.76
C ARG A 77 -17.84 -3.11 -1.95
N ARG A 78 -19.14 -3.32 -2.11
CA ARG A 78 -19.92 -2.91 -3.28
C ARG A 78 -20.53 -1.51 -3.15
N ASP A 79 -20.29 -0.82 -2.04
CA ASP A 79 -20.77 0.55 -1.82
C ASP A 79 -19.62 1.45 -1.34
N PRO A 80 -18.89 2.09 -2.27
CA PRO A 80 -17.80 3.01 -1.94
C PRO A 80 -18.20 4.18 -1.03
N SER A 81 -19.49 4.55 -0.96
CA SER A 81 -19.96 5.61 -0.07
C SER A 81 -19.83 5.24 1.42
N THR A 82 -19.74 3.94 1.72
CA THR A 82 -19.48 3.43 3.07
C THR A 82 -18.01 3.50 3.45
N TRP A 83 -17.08 3.68 2.50
CA TRP A 83 -15.66 3.59 2.80
C TRP A 83 -15.21 4.80 3.62
N SER A 84 -15.50 6.02 3.16
CA SER A 84 -14.99 7.26 3.79
C SER A 84 -15.38 7.44 5.27
N ASN A 85 -16.53 6.91 5.69
CA ASN A 85 -17.08 7.14 7.02
C ASN A 85 -16.71 6.04 8.03
N TYR A 86 -16.26 4.89 7.54
CA TYR A 86 -15.95 3.72 8.37
C TYR A 86 -14.50 3.25 8.21
N TRP A 87 -13.77 3.77 7.22
CA TRP A 87 -12.33 3.58 7.08
C TRP A 87 -11.60 4.33 8.19
N GLY A 88 -11.10 3.59 9.18
CA GLY A 88 -10.34 4.17 10.29
C GLY A 88 -11.15 4.90 11.37
N ALA A 89 -12.47 5.00 11.26
CA ALA A 89 -13.27 5.82 12.17
C ALA A 89 -13.70 5.14 13.48
N ASN A 90 -13.68 3.80 13.57
CA ASN A 90 -14.25 3.08 14.72
C ASN A 90 -13.36 1.99 15.34
N TRP A 91 -12.10 1.86 14.93
CA TRP A 91 -11.20 0.85 15.53
C TRP A 91 -10.74 1.28 16.93
N GLU A 92 -10.73 2.58 17.23
CA GLU A 92 -10.36 3.15 18.53
C GLU A 92 -11.37 2.80 19.65
N ASP A 93 -12.64 2.54 19.31
CA ASP A 93 -13.69 2.39 20.32
C ASP A 93 -13.92 0.94 20.80
N LYS A 94 -13.30 -0.08 20.17
CA LYS A 94 -13.57 -1.49 20.53
C LYS A 94 -12.37 -2.43 20.66
N VAL A 95 -11.15 -2.06 20.29
CA VAL A 95 -9.98 -2.95 20.44
C VAL A 95 -8.67 -2.16 20.55
N GLY A 96 -8.22 -1.88 21.77
CA GLY A 96 -6.79 -1.62 22.07
C GLY A 96 -6.19 -0.33 21.47
N PRO A 97 -4.93 0.01 21.82
CA PRO A 97 -4.46 1.39 21.86
C PRO A 97 -4.34 2.04 20.48
N PRO A 98 -4.43 3.38 20.43
CA PRO A 98 -4.58 4.12 19.20
C PRO A 98 -3.25 4.30 18.47
N GLY A 99 -3.18 3.75 17.26
CA GLY A 99 -2.47 4.34 16.15
C GLY A 99 -1.87 3.25 15.29
N LEU A 100 -2.10 3.29 13.97
CA LEU A 100 -1.12 3.00 12.90
C LEU A 100 -1.75 2.40 11.62
N ILE A 101 -2.99 1.88 11.64
CA ILE A 101 -3.48 1.09 10.49
C ILE A 101 -4.36 1.90 9.50
N GLY A 102 -5.05 2.95 9.94
CA GLY A 102 -6.08 3.62 9.13
C GLY A 102 -5.60 4.46 7.94
N HIS A 103 -4.41 5.07 8.00
CA HIS A 103 -4.00 6.11 7.03
C HIS A 103 -3.41 5.58 5.70
N TYR A 104 -3.02 4.31 5.60
CA TYR A 104 -2.17 3.85 4.49
C TYR A 104 -2.88 3.01 3.42
N LEU A 105 -4.11 2.54 3.67
CA LEU A 105 -4.74 1.53 2.83
C LEU A 105 -5.86 2.06 1.90
N ALA A 106 -6.48 3.21 2.22
CA ALA A 106 -7.51 3.81 1.36
C ALA A 106 -7.03 4.18 -0.05
N PRO A 107 -5.80 4.71 -0.25
CA PRO A 107 -5.32 5.02 -1.60
C PRO A 107 -5.00 3.79 -2.44
N ILE A 108 -4.69 2.64 -1.82
CA ILE A 108 -4.21 1.43 -2.52
C ILE A 108 -5.35 0.72 -3.25
N LEU A 109 -6.55 0.66 -2.65
CA LEU A 109 -7.72 0.02 -3.28
C LEU A 109 -8.29 0.85 -4.42
N GLN A 110 -8.22 2.18 -4.34
CA GLN A 110 -8.81 3.07 -5.33
C GLN A 110 -7.97 3.20 -6.63
N MET A 111 -6.71 2.74 -6.61
CA MET A 111 -5.81 2.79 -7.78
C MET A 111 -5.92 1.59 -8.73
N ARG A 112 -6.67 0.53 -8.38
CA ARG A 112 -6.74 -0.70 -9.20
C ARG A 112 -8.05 -0.86 -10.00
N GLU A 113 -8.99 0.06 -9.85
CA GLU A 113 -10.29 0.05 -10.56
C GLU A 113 -10.42 1.11 -11.68
N VAL A 114 -9.30 1.74 -12.08
CA VAL A 114 -9.24 2.67 -13.23
C VAL A 114 -8.32 2.13 -14.31
#